data_AF-A0A554J888-F1
#
_entry.id   AF-A0A554J888-F1
#
_cell.length_a   1.000
_cell.length_b   1.000
_cell.length_c   1.000
_cell.angle_alpha   90.00
_cell.angle_beta   90.00
_cell.angle_gamma   90.00
#
_symmetry.space_group_name_H-M   'P 1'
#
loop_
_entity.id
_entity.type
_entity.pdbx_description
1 polymer ?
#
loop_
_entity_poly.entity_id
_entity_poly.type
_entity_poly.pdbx_seq_one_letter_code
_entity_poly.pdbx_strand_id
1 'polypeptide(L)'
;MSSLKHTERIKLEKLLEMSSGYVCDFSDRTFRDFILENTNVDVYISGYEEGGTSKANRLRTLLKKESDQISAKLIRALLDYWRTQRVISNTQITPNEEILFEESKKIADRLEGISFTSFPRDDGEMKKSLKLFLNDPRFVHRKLETIRESFPIEQSALRTLLLEVGAMRFQGGDGTELW
;
A
#
# COMPACT_ATOMS: atom_id res chain seq x y z
N MET A 1 -6.64 16.15 -6.49
CA MET A 1 -7.81 15.66 -5.73
C MET A 1 -7.84 14.16 -5.83
N SER A 2 -7.87 13.48 -4.69
CA SER A 2 -7.84 12.03 -4.68
C SER A 2 -9.19 11.43 -5.12
N SER A 3 -9.14 10.29 -5.79
CA SER A 3 -10.28 9.44 -6.16
C SER A 3 -10.77 8.56 -5.00
N LEU A 4 -10.47 8.93 -3.76
CA LEU A 4 -10.81 8.16 -2.55
C LEU A 4 -12.32 8.15 -2.29
N LYS A 5 -12.90 6.95 -2.20
CA LYS A 5 -14.34 6.76 -2.03
C LYS A 5 -14.76 7.02 -0.58
N HIS A 6 -16.04 7.28 -0.36
CA HIS A 6 -16.54 7.51 1.00
C HIS A 6 -16.36 6.30 1.92
N THR A 7 -16.65 5.09 1.44
CA THR A 7 -16.47 3.84 2.21
C THR A 7 -15.01 3.57 2.53
N GLU A 8 -14.09 3.89 1.62
CA GLU A 8 -12.64 3.77 1.82
C GLU A 8 -12.15 4.72 2.92
N ARG A 9 -12.67 5.97 2.94
CA ARG A 9 -12.39 6.92 4.03
C ARG A 9 -12.81 6.37 5.39
N ILE A 10 -14.01 5.80 5.49
CA ILE A 10 -14.51 5.24 6.76
C ILE A 10 -13.57 4.13 7.29
N LYS A 11 -13.06 3.26 6.41
CA LYS A 11 -12.12 2.20 6.79
C LYS A 11 -10.81 2.76 7.32
N LEU A 12 -10.22 3.72 6.59
CA LEU A 12 -8.99 4.41 7.01
C LEU A 12 -9.19 5.14 8.34
N GLU A 13 -10.28 5.89 8.49
CA GLU A 13 -10.57 6.62 9.71
C GLU A 13 -10.77 5.70 10.91
N LYS A 14 -11.38 4.54 10.71
CA LYS A 14 -11.55 3.54 11.77
C LYS A 14 -10.22 2.94 12.20
N LEU A 15 -9.37 2.56 11.24
CA LEU A 15 -8.07 1.95 11.51
C LEU A 15 -7.08 2.93 12.15
N LEU A 16 -7.08 4.18 11.68
CA LEU A 16 -6.20 5.25 12.17
C LEU A 16 -6.76 5.99 13.40
N GLU A 17 -7.84 5.48 13.99
CA GLU A 17 -8.43 5.97 15.25
C GLU A 17 -8.86 7.46 15.18
N MET A 18 -9.43 7.88 14.04
CA MET A 18 -9.69 9.30 13.71
C MET A 18 -11.02 9.88 14.22
N SER A 19 -11.80 9.12 14.98
CA SER A 19 -13.15 9.54 15.41
C SER A 19 -13.17 10.74 16.35
N SER A 20 -12.09 10.95 17.12
CA SER A 20 -11.97 12.01 18.12
C SER A 20 -11.12 13.21 17.66
N GLY A 21 -10.70 13.24 16.39
CA GLY A 21 -9.82 14.30 15.87
C GLY A 21 -8.33 13.98 15.95
N TYR A 22 -7.96 12.85 16.56
CA TYR A 22 -6.60 12.33 16.62
C TYR A 22 -6.28 11.47 15.38
N VAL A 23 -5.01 11.10 15.21
CA VAL A 23 -4.56 10.15 14.20
C VAL A 23 -3.54 9.28 14.92
N CYS A 24 -3.86 8.01 15.16
CA CYS A 24 -3.09 7.12 16.02
C CYS A 24 -2.67 7.83 17.34
N ASP A 25 -1.41 7.69 17.74
CA ASP A 25 -0.79 8.31 18.90
C ASP A 25 0.03 9.58 18.55
N PHE A 26 -0.13 10.14 17.35
CA PHE A 26 0.65 11.31 16.96
C PHE A 26 0.34 12.55 17.81
N SER A 27 1.40 13.24 18.26
CA SER A 27 1.34 14.63 18.68
C SER A 27 1.21 15.55 17.46
N ASP A 28 0.84 16.82 17.65
CA ASP A 28 0.77 17.76 16.52
C ASP A 28 2.13 17.97 15.84
N ARG A 29 3.21 17.96 16.63
CA ARG A 29 4.58 18.05 16.11
C ARG A 29 4.93 16.82 15.28
N THR A 30 4.81 15.63 15.87
CA THR A 30 5.19 14.38 15.17
C THR A 30 4.27 14.10 13.98
N PHE A 31 3.01 14.51 14.03
CA PHE A 31 2.12 14.45 12.87
C PHE A 31 2.60 15.36 11.74
N ARG A 32 2.93 16.63 12.04
CA ARG A 32 3.46 17.57 11.04
C ARG A 32 4.71 17.02 10.35
N ASP A 33 5.68 16.60 11.16
CA ASP A 33 6.96 16.09 10.69
C ASP A 33 6.75 14.84 9.82
N PHE A 34 5.90 13.92 10.27
CA PHE A 34 5.58 12.68 9.53
C PHE A 34 4.95 12.95 8.16
N ILE A 35 3.97 13.88 8.08
CA ILE A 35 3.35 14.23 6.80
C ILE A 35 4.39 14.88 5.88
N LEU A 36 5.18 15.81 6.41
CA LEU A 36 6.18 16.55 5.64
C LEU A 36 7.25 15.61 5.06
N GLU A 37 7.78 14.68 5.85
CA GLU A 37 8.77 13.69 5.42
C GLU A 37 8.24 12.78 4.31
N ASN A 38 6.98 12.37 4.41
CA ASN A 38 6.40 11.42 3.46
C ASN A 38 5.85 12.09 2.20
N THR A 39 5.43 13.36 2.25
CA THR A 39 4.70 14.00 1.15
C THR A 39 5.32 15.31 0.65
N ASN A 40 6.28 15.88 1.38
CA ASN A 40 6.76 17.25 1.21
C ASN A 40 5.65 18.32 1.34
N VAL A 41 4.54 17.98 2.01
CA VAL A 41 3.42 18.90 2.28
C VAL A 41 3.42 19.26 3.77
N ASP A 42 3.35 20.55 4.07
CA ASP A 42 3.14 21.03 5.43
C ASP A 42 1.67 21.38 5.67
N VAL A 43 0.98 20.51 6.42
CA VAL A 43 -0.46 20.67 6.72
C VAL A 43 -0.76 21.78 7.73
N TYR A 44 0.24 22.50 8.24
CA TYR A 44 0.05 23.59 9.21
C TYR A 44 0.32 25.00 8.64
N ILE A 45 0.85 25.14 7.42
CA ILE A 45 1.26 26.45 6.89
C ILE A 45 0.09 27.30 6.35
N SER A 46 -1.05 26.70 5.99
CA SER A 46 -2.40 27.28 5.81
C SER A 46 -3.17 26.46 4.76
N GLY A 47 -4.50 26.51 4.79
CA GLY A 47 -5.34 25.91 3.74
C GLY A 47 -5.68 24.43 3.94
N TYR A 48 -5.13 23.76 4.97
CA TYR A 48 -5.56 22.42 5.37
C TYR A 48 -6.51 22.41 6.58
N GLU A 49 -6.90 23.57 7.11
CA GLU A 49 -7.90 23.70 8.19
C GLU A 49 -9.36 23.85 7.72
N GLU A 50 -9.65 23.67 6.43
CA GLU A 50 -11.01 23.80 5.87
C GLU A 50 -12.05 22.92 6.58
N GLY A 51 -11.64 21.72 7.02
CA GLY A 51 -12.48 20.81 7.80
C GLY A 51 -12.38 20.98 9.32
N GLY A 52 -11.55 21.91 9.80
CA GLY A 52 -11.19 22.11 11.21
C GLY A 52 -9.70 21.92 11.49
N THR A 53 -9.25 22.31 12.68
CA THR A 53 -7.83 22.41 13.04
C THR A 53 -7.21 21.13 13.62
N SER A 54 -8.03 20.09 13.88
CA SER A 54 -7.55 18.81 14.40
C SER A 54 -6.69 18.05 13.37
N LYS A 55 -5.79 17.18 13.85
CA LYS A 55 -4.96 16.33 12.98
C LYS A 55 -5.79 15.52 12.00
N ALA A 56 -6.89 14.93 12.48
CA ALA A 56 -7.77 14.15 11.61
C ALA A 56 -8.40 15.02 10.51
N ASN A 57 -8.81 16.25 10.82
CA ASN A 57 -9.37 17.16 9.82
C ASN A 57 -8.33 17.66 8.82
N ARG A 58 -7.10 17.90 9.27
CA ARG A 58 -5.97 18.20 8.38
C ARG A 58 -5.65 17.02 7.46
N LEU A 59 -5.63 15.80 7.98
CA LEU A 59 -5.45 14.57 7.18
C LEU A 59 -6.58 14.40 6.15
N ARG A 60 -7.84 14.56 6.56
CA ARG A 60 -9.01 14.51 5.65
C ARG A 60 -8.88 15.54 4.52
N THR A 61 -8.48 16.76 4.85
CA THR A 61 -8.29 17.83 3.87
C THR A 61 -7.15 17.51 2.90
N LEU A 62 -6.02 17.00 3.40
CA LEU A 62 -4.90 16.57 2.56
C LEU A 62 -5.34 15.48 1.59
N LEU A 63 -5.95 14.40 2.08
CA LEU A 63 -6.41 13.30 1.23
C LEU A 63 -7.45 13.75 0.19
N LYS A 64 -8.22 14.81 0.48
CA LYS A 64 -9.16 15.38 -0.49
C LYS A 64 -8.46 16.24 -1.56
N LYS A 65 -7.50 17.06 -1.17
CA LYS A 65 -6.86 18.05 -2.05
C LYS A 65 -5.78 17.45 -2.93
N GLU A 66 -4.93 16.61 -2.36
CA GLU A 66 -3.74 16.10 -3.03
C GLU A 66 -4.05 15.09 -4.13
N SER A 67 -3.01 14.70 -4.88
CA SER A 67 -3.11 13.68 -5.93
C SER A 67 -3.28 12.28 -5.34
N ASP A 68 -3.72 11.34 -6.16
CA ASP A 68 -3.79 9.92 -5.79
C ASP A 68 -2.41 9.36 -5.43
N GLN A 69 -1.34 9.81 -6.10
CA GLN A 69 0.03 9.39 -5.80
C GLN A 69 0.48 9.83 -4.40
N ILE A 70 0.26 11.09 -4.04
CA ILE A 70 0.59 11.61 -2.70
C ILE A 70 -0.27 10.91 -1.64
N SER A 71 -1.56 10.75 -1.91
CA SER A 71 -2.50 10.10 -0.99
C SER A 71 -2.14 8.63 -0.76
N ALA A 72 -1.80 7.90 -1.82
CA ALA A 72 -1.36 6.50 -1.73
C ALA A 72 -0.09 6.37 -0.89
N LYS A 73 0.93 7.17 -1.19
CA LYS A 73 2.20 7.17 -0.45
C LYS A 73 1.97 7.44 1.03
N LEU A 74 1.15 8.44 1.36
CA LEU A 74 0.84 8.78 2.73
C LEU A 74 0.07 7.68 3.46
N ILE A 75 -0.94 7.09 2.81
CA ILE A 75 -1.73 5.99 3.39
C ILE A 75 -0.82 4.81 3.71
N ARG A 76 0.09 4.43 2.82
CA ARG A 76 1.07 3.35 3.10
C ARG A 76 1.92 3.65 4.31
N ALA A 77 2.50 4.85 4.37
CA ALA A 77 3.32 5.25 5.50
C ALA A 77 2.54 5.18 6.82
N LEU A 78 1.28 5.64 6.83
CA LEU A 78 0.41 5.56 8.01
C LEU A 78 0.08 4.12 8.41
N LEU A 79 -0.11 3.22 7.44
CA LEU A 79 -0.32 1.80 7.70
C LEU A 79 0.93 1.15 8.31
N ASP A 80 2.11 1.42 7.74
CA ASP A 80 3.38 0.91 8.26
C ASP A 80 3.64 1.42 9.69
N TYR A 81 3.33 2.70 9.94
CA TYR A 81 3.38 3.29 11.27
C TYR A 81 2.42 2.59 12.25
N TRP A 82 1.16 2.42 11.86
CA TRP A 82 0.15 1.74 12.68
C TRP A 82 0.58 0.32 13.04
N ARG A 83 1.10 -0.44 12.08
CA ARG A 83 1.58 -1.81 12.32
C ARG A 83 2.79 -1.82 13.26
N THR A 84 3.72 -0.90 13.06
CA THR A 84 4.90 -0.73 13.91
C THR A 84 4.50 -0.43 15.35
N GLN A 85 3.52 0.46 15.56
CA GLN A 85 3.00 0.77 16.89
C GLN A 85 2.38 -0.44 17.59
N ARG A 86 1.64 -1.28 16.86
CA ARG A 86 1.10 -2.54 17.41
C ARG A 86 2.20 -3.49 17.87
N VAL A 87 3.28 -3.62 17.09
CA VAL A 87 4.45 -4.43 17.44
C VAL A 87 5.17 -3.87 18.67
N ILE A 88 5.47 -2.56 18.69
CA ILE A 88 6.19 -1.91 19.80
C ILE A 88 5.40 -1.99 21.11
N SER A 89 4.09 -1.76 21.05
CA SER A 89 3.22 -1.82 22.22
C SER A 89 2.84 -3.24 22.65
N ASN A 90 3.31 -4.27 21.92
CA ASN A 90 2.90 -5.67 22.09
C ASN A 90 1.37 -5.84 22.13
N THR A 91 0.67 -5.04 21.31
CA THR A 91 -0.79 -5.07 21.21
C THR A 91 -1.19 -6.09 20.16
N GLN A 92 -2.03 -7.04 20.54
CA GLN A 92 -2.57 -8.02 19.60
C GLN A 92 -3.46 -7.33 18.55
N ILE A 93 -3.18 -7.57 17.27
CA ILE A 93 -4.05 -7.15 16.17
C ILE A 93 -5.27 -8.07 16.15
N THR A 94 -6.46 -7.48 16.27
CA THR A 94 -7.71 -8.23 16.19
C THR A 94 -8.00 -8.65 14.73
N PRO A 95 -8.81 -9.70 14.50
CA PRO A 95 -9.17 -10.11 13.14
C PRO A 95 -9.81 -8.99 12.30
N ASN A 96 -10.64 -8.15 12.94
CA ASN A 96 -11.27 -7.01 12.25
C ASN A 96 -10.24 -5.93 11.86
N GLU A 97 -9.24 -5.68 12.71
CA GLU A 97 -8.17 -4.74 12.38
C GLU A 97 -7.29 -5.25 11.24
N GLU A 98 -6.98 -6.55 11.21
CA GLU A 98 -6.24 -7.14 10.09
C GLU A 98 -7.03 -7.01 8.77
N ILE A 99 -8.35 -7.23 8.79
CA ILE A 99 -9.22 -6.99 7.62
C ILE A 99 -9.15 -5.53 7.19
N LEU A 100 -9.30 -4.58 8.12
CA LEU A 100 -9.24 -3.15 7.82
C LEU A 100 -7.86 -2.74 7.30
N PHE A 101 -6.79 -3.32 7.82
CA PHE A 101 -5.42 -3.09 7.37
C PHE A 101 -5.24 -3.54 5.92
N GLU A 102 -5.63 -4.76 5.59
CA GLU A 102 -5.51 -5.30 4.24
C GLU A 102 -6.42 -4.58 3.23
N GLU A 103 -7.62 -4.18 3.64
CA GLU A 103 -8.48 -3.34 2.80
C GLU A 103 -7.89 -1.94 2.57
N SER A 104 -7.26 -1.34 3.59
CA SER A 104 -6.58 -0.05 3.49
C SER A 104 -5.35 -0.11 2.59
N LYS A 105 -4.62 -1.22 2.64
CA LYS A 105 -3.50 -1.49 1.72
C LYS A 105 -3.96 -1.54 0.27
N LYS A 106 -5.07 -2.26 -0.01
CA LYS A 106 -5.69 -2.30 -1.35
C LYS A 106 -6.13 -0.92 -1.84
N ILE A 107 -6.59 -0.04 -0.95
CA ILE A 107 -6.92 1.35 -1.29
C ILE A 107 -5.65 2.09 -1.75
N ALA A 108 -4.55 1.97 -1.00
CA ALA A 108 -3.29 2.58 -1.40
C ALA A 108 -2.77 2.03 -2.74
N ASP A 109 -2.82 0.71 -2.96
CA ASP A 109 -2.45 0.07 -4.23
C ASP A 109 -3.26 0.64 -5.40
N ARG A 110 -4.59 0.75 -5.23
CA ARG A 110 -5.51 1.31 -6.24
C ARG A 110 -5.15 2.76 -6.59
N LEU A 111 -4.88 3.59 -5.59
CA LEU A 111 -4.57 5.02 -5.77
C LEU A 111 -3.20 5.21 -6.44
N GLU A 112 -2.22 4.36 -6.11
CA GLU A 112 -0.91 4.39 -6.76
C GLU A 112 -0.97 3.96 -8.24
N GLY A 113 -2.10 3.38 -8.67
CA GLY A 113 -2.24 2.80 -10.00
C GLY A 113 -1.62 1.41 -10.11
N ILE A 114 -1.35 0.76 -8.97
CA ILE A 114 -1.02 -0.66 -8.89
C ILE A 114 -2.34 -1.43 -9.04
N SER A 115 -2.88 -1.43 -10.26
CA SER A 115 -4.02 -2.24 -10.61
C SER A 115 -3.56 -3.69 -10.78
N PHE A 116 -3.60 -4.48 -9.71
CA PHE A 116 -3.71 -5.95 -9.86
C PHE A 116 -5.14 -6.38 -10.25
N THR A 117 -6.06 -5.42 -10.41
CA THR A 117 -7.51 -5.67 -10.61
C THR A 117 -7.96 -5.73 -12.07
N SER A 118 -7.08 -5.49 -13.03
CA SER A 118 -7.26 -6.04 -14.38
C SER A 118 -6.21 -7.12 -14.53
N PHE A 119 -6.65 -8.39 -14.57
CA PHE A 119 -5.79 -9.45 -15.11
C PHE A 119 -5.22 -8.91 -16.43
N PRO A 120 -3.88 -8.80 -16.55
CA PRO A 120 -3.31 -8.21 -17.73
C PRO A 120 -3.74 -9.06 -18.92
N ARG A 121 -4.43 -8.43 -19.87
CA ARG A 121 -5.10 -9.12 -20.98
C ARG A 121 -4.13 -9.52 -22.09
N ASP A 122 -2.92 -8.97 -22.03
CA ASP A 122 -1.80 -9.30 -22.91
C ASP A 122 -0.51 -9.55 -22.12
N ASP A 123 0.38 -10.34 -22.74
CA ASP A 123 1.66 -10.75 -22.15
C ASP A 123 2.61 -9.58 -21.85
N GLY A 124 2.44 -8.43 -22.51
CA GLY A 124 3.26 -7.23 -22.30
C GLY A 124 2.96 -6.56 -20.96
N GLU A 125 1.68 -6.39 -20.62
CA GLU A 125 1.27 -5.87 -19.31
C GLU A 125 1.60 -6.85 -18.18
N MET A 126 1.43 -8.16 -18.41
CA MET A 126 1.84 -9.23 -17.47
C MET A 126 3.32 -9.09 -17.10
N LYS A 127 4.20 -8.98 -18.10
CA LYS A 127 5.65 -8.85 -17.91
C LYS A 127 6.01 -7.59 -17.14
N LYS A 128 5.31 -6.48 -17.39
CA LYS A 128 5.57 -5.20 -16.71
C LYS A 128 5.18 -5.27 -15.22
N SER A 129 3.99 -5.79 -14.92
CA SER A 129 3.52 -5.99 -13.54
C SER A 129 4.38 -7.00 -12.79
N LEU A 130 4.80 -8.08 -13.46
CA LEU A 130 5.70 -9.08 -12.89
C LEU A 130 7.07 -8.45 -12.60
N LYS A 131 7.65 -7.67 -13.52
CA LYS A 131 8.91 -6.94 -13.27
C LYS A 131 8.81 -5.93 -12.14
N LEU A 132 7.68 -5.22 -12.03
CA LEU A 132 7.46 -4.28 -10.93
C LEU A 132 7.40 -5.02 -9.58
N PHE A 133 6.63 -6.10 -9.52
CA PHE A 133 6.54 -6.97 -8.35
C PHE A 133 7.91 -7.55 -7.97
N LEU A 134 8.68 -8.02 -8.97
CA LEU A 134 10.02 -8.56 -8.80
C LEU A 134 11.11 -7.51 -8.59
N ASN A 135 10.83 -6.22 -8.69
CA ASN A 135 11.80 -5.18 -8.34
C ASN A 135 11.46 -4.53 -6.99
N ASP A 136 10.36 -4.94 -6.38
CA ASP A 136 9.91 -4.43 -5.10
C ASP A 136 10.79 -4.98 -3.95
N PRO A 137 11.46 -4.10 -3.18
CA PRO A 137 12.29 -4.50 -2.04
C PRO A 137 11.53 -5.25 -0.95
N ARG A 138 10.19 -5.20 -0.93
CA ARG A 138 9.33 -5.87 0.05
C ARG A 138 9.35 -7.40 -0.08
N PHE A 139 9.82 -7.95 -1.21
CA PHE A 139 9.82 -9.40 -1.49
C PHE A 139 11.24 -9.94 -1.70
N VAL A 140 12.03 -10.00 -0.61
CA VAL A 140 13.45 -10.39 -0.61
C VAL A 140 13.67 -11.90 -0.76
N HIS A 141 12.69 -12.74 -0.38
CA HIS A 141 12.77 -14.21 -0.48
C HIS A 141 11.55 -14.73 -1.24
N ARG A 142 11.70 -14.87 -2.56
CA ARG A 142 10.59 -15.07 -3.49
C ARG A 142 10.28 -16.55 -3.62
N LYS A 143 9.39 -17.05 -2.77
CA LYS A 143 8.76 -18.36 -3.03
C LYS A 143 7.78 -18.20 -4.19
N LEU A 144 7.78 -19.14 -5.12
CA LEU A 144 6.83 -19.19 -6.24
C LEU A 144 5.38 -19.09 -5.76
N GLU A 145 5.09 -19.63 -4.59
CA GLU A 145 3.75 -19.59 -3.98
C GLU A 145 3.27 -18.16 -3.70
N THR A 146 4.15 -17.28 -3.25
CA THR A 146 3.82 -15.86 -2.99
C THR A 146 3.57 -15.09 -4.30
N ILE A 147 4.30 -15.44 -5.36
CA ILE A 147 4.05 -14.90 -6.70
C ILE A 147 2.69 -15.40 -7.20
N ARG A 148 2.37 -16.68 -7.01
CA ARG A 148 1.09 -17.27 -7.42
C ARG A 148 -0.11 -16.63 -6.71
N GLU A 149 0.01 -16.27 -5.45
CA GLU A 149 -1.04 -15.53 -4.73
C GLU A 149 -1.28 -14.14 -5.33
N SER A 150 -0.23 -13.54 -5.91
CA SER A 150 -0.29 -12.22 -6.55
C SER A 150 -0.70 -12.28 -8.02
N PHE A 151 -0.53 -13.44 -8.67
CA PHE A 151 -0.82 -13.69 -10.08
C PHE A 151 -1.67 -14.96 -10.21
N PRO A 152 -3.02 -14.85 -10.24
CA PRO A 152 -3.93 -15.99 -10.31
C PRO A 152 -4.00 -16.58 -11.74
N ILE A 153 -2.88 -17.10 -12.23
CA ILE A 153 -2.73 -17.73 -13.55
C ILE A 153 -2.24 -19.17 -13.40
N GLU A 154 -2.43 -19.96 -14.46
CA GLU A 154 -1.89 -21.32 -14.57
C GLU A 154 -0.38 -21.35 -14.27
N GLN A 155 0.08 -22.36 -13.52
CA GLN A 155 1.49 -22.47 -13.11
C GLN A 155 2.44 -22.53 -14.30
N SER A 156 2.02 -23.17 -15.39
CA SER A 156 2.76 -23.21 -16.65
C SER A 156 2.92 -21.82 -17.28
N ALA A 157 1.87 -21.01 -17.29
CA ALA A 157 1.89 -19.64 -17.81
C ALA A 157 2.78 -18.72 -16.95
N LEU A 158 2.71 -18.86 -15.62
CA LEU A 158 3.57 -18.10 -14.70
C LEU A 158 5.05 -18.41 -14.92
N ARG A 159 5.39 -19.71 -15.08
CA ARG A 159 6.76 -20.14 -15.37
C ARG A 159 7.30 -19.58 -16.68
N THR A 160 6.49 -19.61 -17.74
CA THR A 160 6.86 -19.01 -19.04
C THR A 160 7.16 -17.52 -18.89
N LEU A 161 6.29 -16.76 -18.22
CA LEU A 161 6.50 -15.33 -18.02
C LEU A 161 7.75 -15.02 -17.20
N LEU A 162 8.01 -15.81 -16.15
CA LEU A 162 9.21 -15.67 -15.31
C LEU A 162 10.50 -15.93 -16.09
N LEU A 163 10.51 -16.93 -16.98
CA LEU A 163 11.61 -17.18 -17.92
C LEU A 163 11.80 -15.99 -18.88
N GLU A 164 10.72 -15.46 -19.44
CA GLU A 164 10.76 -14.34 -20.39
C GLU A 164 11.22 -13.02 -19.77
N VAL A 165 10.90 -12.75 -18.50
CA VAL A 165 11.40 -11.57 -17.78
C VAL A 165 12.80 -11.78 -17.19
N GLY A 166 13.39 -12.96 -17.37
CA GLY A 166 14.73 -13.31 -16.87
C GLY A 166 14.80 -13.53 -15.36
N ALA A 167 13.65 -13.73 -14.71
CA ALA A 167 13.52 -13.97 -13.27
C ALA A 167 13.56 -15.45 -12.88
N MET A 168 13.69 -16.34 -13.87
CA MET A 168 13.88 -17.76 -13.71
C MET A 168 14.86 -18.22 -14.80
N ARG A 169 15.74 -19.17 -14.51
CA ARG A 169 16.64 -19.77 -15.51
C ARG A 169 16.43 -21.28 -15.55
N PHE A 170 16.29 -21.83 -16.75
CA PHE A 170 16.32 -23.27 -16.97
C PHE A 170 17.78 -23.71 -17.07
N GLN A 171 18.26 -24.62 -16.21
CA GLN A 171 19.57 -25.22 -16.41
C GLN A 171 19.59 -26.69 -16.01
N GLY A 172 19.90 -27.56 -16.99
CA GLY A 172 20.31 -28.94 -16.77
C GLY A 172 19.23 -29.99 -17.08
N GLY A 173 19.63 -31.07 -17.76
CA GLY A 173 18.78 -32.13 -18.34
C GLY A 173 18.02 -33.05 -17.38
N ASP A 174 17.76 -32.61 -16.14
CA ASP A 174 16.97 -33.30 -15.12
C ASP A 174 15.67 -32.55 -14.75
N GLY A 175 15.41 -31.39 -15.37
CA GLY A 175 14.17 -30.63 -15.17
C GLY A 175 14.09 -29.90 -13.83
N THR A 176 15.21 -29.68 -13.15
CA THR A 176 15.22 -28.91 -11.90
C THR A 176 15.18 -27.39 -12.15
N GLU A 177 14.26 -26.73 -11.44
CA GLU A 177 13.99 -25.30 -11.56
C GLU A 177 14.82 -24.51 -10.53
N LEU A 178 15.75 -23.69 -11.01
CA LEU A 178 16.50 -22.75 -10.17
C LEU A 178 15.87 -21.35 -10.25
N TRP A 179 15.49 -20.85 -9.07
CA TRP A 179 14.93 -19.52 -8.82
C TRP A 179 16.03 -18.49 -8.60
#